data_AF-A0A915ZW99-F1
#
_entry.id   AF-A0A915ZW99-F1
#
_cell.length_a   1.000
_cell.length_b   1.000
_cell.length_c   1.000
_cell.angle_alpha   90.00
_cell.angle_beta   90.00
_cell.angle_gamma   90.00
#
_symmetry.space_group_name_H-M   'P 1'
#
loop_
_entity.id
_entity.type
_entity.pdbx_description
1 polymer ?
#
loop_
_entity_poly.entity_id
_entity_poly.type
_entity_poly.pdbx_seq_one_letter_code
_entity_poly.pdbx_strand_id
1 'polypeptide(L)'
;MEKYYVELGYQYPYTMQNEHLSLGTVFKNGEGAPWDIFFFLDNYLIAIQVKSSNVTAGQPQTLSKGLVDKEYNKVNDAFEVMKKSFESESPIKHWVLFICTNEPKTKDCLNSLPENCFVVYRENFKDFYGHTFSTRAEFTADNDQLDANIAEEYELKTIRGIGKKITFDIKNERPFEDENDLYNKVKNIPMEARKNIKVTKINCN
;
A
#
# COMPACT_ATOMS: atom_id res chain seq x y z
N MET A 1 -21.74 17.01 6.72
CA MET A 1 -20.70 16.64 5.73
C MET A 1 -20.59 15.13 5.78
N GLU A 2 -21.15 14.43 4.79
CA GLU A 2 -21.03 12.96 4.72
C GLU A 2 -19.54 12.61 4.60
N LYS A 3 -19.02 11.89 5.60
CA LYS A 3 -17.64 11.41 5.56
C LYS A 3 -17.64 10.07 4.85
N TYR A 4 -17.16 10.04 3.62
CA TYR A 4 -16.93 8.79 2.87
C TYR A 4 -15.71 8.02 3.38
N TYR A 5 -14.89 8.62 4.25
CA TYR A 5 -13.70 8.03 4.85
C TYR A 5 -13.52 8.44 6.32
N VAL A 6 -13.20 7.49 7.20
CA VAL A 6 -13.01 7.69 8.64
C VAL A 6 -11.80 6.89 9.13
N GLU A 7 -10.88 7.53 9.85
CA GLU A 7 -9.80 6.81 10.54
C GLU A 7 -10.21 6.45 11.97
N LEU A 8 -10.09 5.17 12.29
CA LEU A 8 -10.36 4.61 13.60
C LEU A 8 -9.08 4.66 14.42
N GLY A 9 -9.15 5.25 15.62
CA GLY A 9 -8.05 5.22 16.60
C GLY A 9 -7.96 3.91 17.39
N TYR A 10 -8.58 2.84 16.90
CA TYR A 10 -8.81 1.59 17.64
C TYR A 10 -8.85 0.38 16.70
N GLN A 11 -8.81 -0.83 17.25
CA GLN A 11 -8.71 -2.09 16.50
C GLN A 11 -10.08 -2.76 16.35
N TYR A 12 -10.82 -2.40 15.30
CA TYR A 12 -12.07 -3.07 14.96
C TYR A 12 -11.78 -4.49 14.40
N PRO A 13 -12.53 -5.56 14.79
CA PRO A 13 -13.73 -5.60 15.63
C PRO A 13 -13.47 -5.87 17.12
N TYR A 14 -12.24 -5.80 17.59
CA TYR A 14 -11.88 -6.24 18.94
C TYR A 14 -12.19 -5.22 20.04
N THR A 15 -12.09 -3.91 19.76
CA THR A 15 -12.07 -2.88 20.82
C THR A 15 -13.26 -1.92 20.82
N MET A 16 -14.20 -2.00 19.87
CA MET A 16 -15.33 -1.04 19.75
C MET A 16 -16.61 -1.68 19.23
N GLN A 17 -17.75 -1.08 19.59
CA GLN A 17 -19.09 -1.51 19.19
C GLN A 17 -19.48 -0.98 17.79
N ASN A 18 -20.31 -1.74 17.09
CA ASN A 18 -20.65 -1.53 15.67
C ASN A 18 -21.50 -0.28 15.38
N GLU A 19 -22.06 0.37 16.41
CA GLU A 19 -23.02 1.48 16.33
C GLU A 19 -22.48 2.76 15.65
N HIS A 20 -21.16 2.84 15.45
CA HIS A 20 -20.51 3.97 14.79
C HIS A 20 -20.16 3.72 13.32
N LEU A 21 -20.56 2.57 12.76
CA LEU A 21 -20.21 2.18 11.40
C LEU A 21 -21.43 2.29 10.48
N SER A 22 -21.21 2.83 9.27
CA SER A 22 -22.25 3.08 8.27
C SER A 22 -21.93 2.39 6.95
N LEU A 23 -22.97 1.93 6.25
CA LEU A 23 -22.88 1.38 4.91
C LEU A 23 -22.30 2.42 3.94
N GLY A 24 -21.42 1.98 3.04
CA GLY A 24 -20.78 2.85 2.05
C GLY A 24 -19.69 3.80 2.59
N THR A 25 -19.46 3.84 3.91
CA THR A 25 -18.33 4.56 4.49
C THR A 25 -17.09 3.67 4.54
N VAL A 26 -15.96 4.22 4.10
CA VAL A 26 -14.65 3.57 4.21
C VAL A 26 -14.02 3.89 5.55
N PHE A 27 -13.52 2.87 6.23
CA PHE A 27 -12.87 2.99 7.53
C PHE A 27 -11.42 2.55 7.41
N LYS A 28 -10.47 3.34 7.91
CA LYS A 28 -9.10 2.90 8.15
C LYS A 28 -8.97 2.49 9.61
N ASN A 29 -8.50 1.27 9.84
CA ASN A 29 -8.40 0.68 11.15
C ASN A 29 -7.13 1.15 11.90
N GLY A 30 -7.14 1.01 13.23
CA GLY A 30 -5.96 1.26 14.04
C GLY A 30 -4.87 0.22 13.84
N GLU A 31 -3.62 0.57 14.16
CA GLU A 31 -2.49 -0.35 14.08
C GLU A 31 -2.71 -1.62 14.92
N GLY A 32 -2.32 -2.78 14.38
CA GLY A 32 -2.50 -4.08 15.03
C GLY A 32 -3.88 -4.73 14.78
N ALA A 33 -4.77 -4.04 14.07
CA ALA A 33 -6.04 -4.60 13.62
C ALA A 33 -5.88 -5.79 12.65
N PRO A 34 -6.93 -6.62 12.47
CA PRO A 34 -6.91 -7.74 11.53
C PRO A 34 -6.91 -7.33 10.05
N TRP A 35 -7.27 -6.09 9.74
CA TRP A 35 -7.21 -5.47 8.40
C TRP A 35 -6.97 -3.97 8.50
N ASP A 36 -6.42 -3.36 7.45
CA ASP A 36 -6.04 -1.95 7.46
C ASP A 36 -7.20 -1.03 7.08
N ILE A 37 -7.99 -1.41 6.07
CA ILE A 37 -9.11 -0.61 5.57
C ILE A 37 -10.32 -1.53 5.43
N PHE A 38 -11.52 -1.04 5.65
CA PHE A 38 -12.74 -1.82 5.38
C PHE A 38 -13.94 -0.93 5.09
N PHE A 39 -14.97 -1.54 4.51
CA PHE A 39 -16.29 -0.93 4.41
C PHE A 39 -17.36 -2.03 4.36
N PHE A 40 -18.60 -1.64 4.62
CA PHE A 40 -19.75 -2.50 4.46
C PHE A 40 -20.49 -2.18 3.17
N LEU A 41 -20.83 -3.23 2.42
CA LEU A 41 -21.65 -3.17 1.22
C LEU A 41 -22.77 -4.18 1.37
N ASP A 42 -24.01 -3.71 1.51
CA ASP A 42 -25.17 -4.56 1.84
C ASP A 42 -24.89 -5.49 3.02
N ASN A 43 -24.85 -6.81 2.79
CA ASN A 43 -24.56 -7.84 3.80
C ASN A 43 -23.11 -8.34 3.77
N TYR A 44 -22.20 -7.60 3.13
CA TYR A 44 -20.77 -7.92 3.03
C TYR A 44 -19.91 -6.97 3.85
N LEU A 45 -18.93 -7.56 4.54
CA LEU A 45 -17.71 -6.87 4.96
C LEU A 45 -16.67 -6.98 3.84
N ILE A 46 -16.18 -5.85 3.35
CA ILE A 46 -14.99 -5.82 2.49
C ILE A 46 -13.81 -5.42 3.36
N ALA A 47 -12.96 -6.39 3.70
CA ALA A 47 -11.75 -6.19 4.48
C ALA A 47 -10.55 -6.06 3.54
N ILE A 48 -9.86 -4.94 3.59
CA ILE A 48 -8.73 -4.62 2.73
C ILE A 48 -7.44 -4.64 3.56
N GLN A 49 -6.50 -5.45 3.12
CA GLN A 49 -5.14 -5.46 3.61
C GLN A 49 -4.22 -4.82 2.58
N VAL A 50 -3.60 -3.70 2.97
CA VAL A 50 -2.61 -3.00 2.17
C VAL A 50 -1.22 -3.47 2.60
N LYS A 51 -0.49 -4.10 1.68
CA LYS A 51 0.91 -4.46 1.87
C LYS A 51 1.76 -3.58 0.97
N SER A 52 2.13 -2.42 1.49
CA SER A 52 3.10 -1.53 0.86
C SER A 52 4.48 -1.76 1.43
N SER A 53 5.50 -1.56 0.61
CA SER A 53 6.89 -1.52 1.05
C SER A 53 7.11 -0.47 2.15
N ASN A 54 7.45 -0.94 3.35
CA ASN A 54 7.90 -0.07 4.41
C ASN A 54 9.36 0.31 4.14
N VAL A 55 9.60 1.59 3.85
CA VAL A 55 10.92 2.16 3.54
C VAL A 55 11.95 1.94 4.66
N THR A 56 11.50 1.67 5.88
CA THR A 56 12.35 1.39 7.05
C THR A 56 12.65 -0.10 7.26
N ALA A 57 11.92 -1.00 6.59
CA ALA A 57 12.13 -2.43 6.70
C ALA A 57 13.38 -2.85 5.90
N GLY A 58 14.27 -3.62 6.54
CA GLY A 58 15.54 -4.05 5.94
C GLY A 58 15.38 -4.95 4.70
N GLN A 59 14.18 -5.49 4.44
CA GLN A 59 13.82 -6.19 3.21
C GLN A 59 12.35 -5.96 2.83
N PRO A 60 12.03 -5.84 1.53
CA PRO A 60 10.66 -5.78 1.02
C PRO A 60 9.88 -7.05 1.37
N GLN A 61 8.60 -6.90 1.73
CA GLN A 61 7.79 -8.03 2.17
C GLN A 61 7.28 -8.80 0.94
N THR A 62 7.82 -9.99 0.67
CA THR A 62 7.37 -10.79 -0.49
C THR A 62 5.97 -11.37 -0.24
N LEU A 63 5.04 -11.15 -1.17
CA LEU A 63 3.75 -11.82 -1.21
C LEU A 63 3.96 -13.31 -1.48
N SER A 64 3.79 -14.11 -0.44
CA SER A 64 3.90 -15.57 -0.49
C SER A 64 2.55 -16.20 -0.14
N LYS A 65 2.38 -17.50 -0.47
CA LYS A 65 1.19 -18.25 -0.06
C LYS A 65 0.98 -18.21 1.45
N GLY A 66 2.05 -18.35 2.23
CA GLY A 66 1.99 -18.26 3.69
C GLY A 66 1.55 -16.89 4.22
N LEU A 67 1.90 -15.80 3.51
CA LEU A 67 1.40 -14.46 3.85
C LEU A 67 -0.10 -14.35 3.56
N VAL A 68 -0.54 -14.80 2.38
CA VAL A 68 -1.97 -14.81 2.02
C VAL A 68 -2.78 -15.59 3.05
N ASP A 69 -2.32 -16.79 3.41
CA ASP A 69 -3.00 -17.65 4.38
C ASP A 69 -3.02 -17.02 5.78
N LYS A 70 -1.93 -16.36 6.17
CA LYS A 70 -1.86 -15.64 7.44
C LYS A 70 -2.89 -14.51 7.50
N GLU A 71 -2.98 -13.67 6.47
CA GLU A 71 -3.94 -12.56 6.45
C GLU A 71 -5.38 -13.08 6.33
N TYR A 72 -5.62 -14.12 5.54
CA TYR A 72 -6.91 -14.80 5.46
C TYR A 72 -7.40 -15.29 6.83
N ASN A 73 -6.54 -16.03 7.56
CA ASN A 73 -6.91 -16.58 8.86
C ASN A 73 -7.25 -15.47 9.87
N LYS A 74 -6.51 -14.36 9.88
CA LYS A 74 -6.83 -13.21 10.75
C LYS A 74 -8.21 -12.64 10.47
N VAL A 75 -8.55 -12.43 9.19
CA VAL A 75 -9.86 -11.87 8.80
C VAL A 75 -10.97 -12.85 9.15
N ASN A 76 -10.77 -14.14 8.86
CA ASN A 76 -11.72 -15.19 9.20
C ASN A 76 -12.01 -15.23 10.71
N ASP A 77 -10.97 -15.27 11.54
CA ASP A 77 -11.11 -15.33 12.99
C ASP A 77 -11.79 -14.06 13.54
N ALA A 78 -11.40 -12.89 13.02
CA ALA A 78 -12.02 -11.61 13.38
C ALA A 78 -13.49 -11.52 12.97
N PHE A 79 -13.85 -12.08 11.80
CA PHE A 79 -15.23 -12.13 11.34
C PHE A 79 -16.09 -13.03 12.23
N GLU A 80 -15.57 -14.16 12.70
CA GLU A 80 -16.27 -15.02 13.65
C GLU A 80 -16.49 -14.33 15.00
N VAL A 81 -15.52 -13.54 15.48
CA VAL A 81 -15.67 -12.69 16.68
C VAL A 81 -16.76 -11.64 16.46
N MET A 82 -16.73 -10.96 15.32
CA MET A 82 -17.72 -9.95 14.94
C MET A 82 -19.13 -10.55 14.85
N LYS A 83 -19.28 -11.71 14.22
CA LYS A 83 -20.57 -12.39 14.08
C LYS A 83 -21.16 -12.76 15.44
N LYS A 84 -20.33 -13.20 16.39
CA LYS A 84 -20.77 -13.47 17.77
C LYS A 84 -21.21 -12.22 18.52
N SER A 85 -20.60 -11.06 18.23
CA SER A 85 -20.96 -9.80 18.90
C SER A 85 -22.28 -9.18 18.38
N PHE A 86 -22.76 -9.62 17.22
CA PHE A 86 -24.02 -9.18 16.62
C PHE A 86 -25.25 -10.04 16.99
N GLU A 87 -25.10 -11.04 17.86
CA GLU A 87 -26.14 -12.03 18.15
C GLU A 87 -26.76 -12.61 16.84
N SER A 88 -28.06 -12.96 16.83
CA SER A 88 -28.75 -13.55 15.68
C SER A 88 -29.18 -12.54 14.59
N GLU A 89 -28.87 -11.26 14.74
CA GLU A 89 -29.37 -10.18 13.86
C GLU A 89 -28.27 -9.44 13.10
N SER A 90 -27.06 -10.01 12.96
CA SER A 90 -26.03 -9.34 12.15
C SER A 90 -26.53 -9.09 10.72
N PRO A 91 -26.57 -7.82 10.26
CA PRO A 91 -26.87 -7.54 8.87
C PRO A 91 -25.75 -8.04 7.95
N ILE A 92 -24.55 -8.25 8.47
CA ILE A 92 -23.38 -8.71 7.73
C ILE A 92 -23.27 -10.23 7.81
N LYS A 93 -23.38 -10.90 6.66
CA LYS A 93 -23.42 -12.36 6.55
C LYS A 93 -22.19 -12.94 5.85
N HIS A 94 -21.51 -12.09 5.08
CA HIS A 94 -20.40 -12.48 4.24
C HIS A 94 -19.23 -11.53 4.45
N TRP A 95 -18.04 -12.01 4.12
CA TRP A 95 -16.85 -11.18 4.09
C TRP A 95 -16.01 -11.51 2.86
N VAL A 96 -15.23 -10.53 2.42
CA VAL A 96 -14.23 -10.67 1.36
C VAL A 96 -12.93 -10.06 1.86
N LEU A 97 -11.84 -10.80 1.71
CA LEU A 97 -10.49 -10.26 1.88
C LEU A 97 -9.96 -9.78 0.54
N PHE A 98 -9.64 -8.50 0.50
CA PHE A 98 -8.90 -7.87 -0.58
C PHE A 98 -7.47 -7.59 -0.13
N ILE A 99 -6.49 -8.30 -0.69
CA ILE A 99 -5.07 -7.96 -0.51
C ILE A 99 -4.62 -7.07 -1.66
N CYS A 100 -4.19 -5.85 -1.37
CA CYS A 100 -3.57 -4.96 -2.34
C CYS A 100 -2.08 -4.81 -2.02
N THR A 101 -1.20 -5.08 -2.99
CA THR A 101 0.24 -4.99 -2.77
C THR A 101 1.02 -4.56 -4.01
N ASN A 102 2.05 -3.75 -3.79
CA ASN A 102 3.06 -3.40 -4.80
C ASN A 102 4.33 -4.27 -4.70
N GLU A 103 4.36 -5.23 -3.78
CA GLU A 103 5.55 -6.02 -3.47
C GLU A 103 5.81 -7.18 -4.45
N PRO A 104 7.05 -7.72 -4.51
CA PRO A 104 7.33 -8.96 -5.23
C PRO A 104 6.49 -10.13 -4.72
N LYS A 105 6.25 -11.12 -5.58
CA LYS A 105 5.47 -12.31 -5.24
C LYS A 105 6.21 -13.61 -5.53
N THR A 106 5.91 -14.69 -4.78
CA THR A 106 6.39 -16.03 -5.13
C THR A 106 5.60 -16.59 -6.32
N LYS A 107 6.15 -17.59 -7.02
CA LYS A 107 5.52 -18.15 -8.23
C LYS A 107 4.16 -18.78 -7.95
N ASP A 108 4.01 -19.37 -6.77
CA ASP A 108 2.86 -20.18 -6.35
C ASP A 108 1.78 -19.39 -5.59
N CYS A 109 2.04 -18.16 -5.15
CA CYS A 109 1.17 -17.44 -4.22
C CYS A 109 -0.27 -17.22 -4.73
N LEU A 110 -0.49 -17.19 -6.04
CA LEU A 110 -1.81 -16.95 -6.67
C LEU A 110 -2.47 -18.21 -7.22
N ASN A 111 -1.82 -19.38 -7.17
CA ASN A 111 -2.32 -20.61 -7.82
C ASN A 111 -3.56 -21.19 -7.14
N SER A 112 -3.81 -20.83 -5.88
CA SER A 112 -4.92 -21.34 -5.07
C SER A 112 -5.24 -20.37 -3.93
N LEU A 113 -5.82 -19.22 -4.27
CA LEU A 113 -6.30 -18.30 -3.25
C LEU A 113 -7.41 -18.96 -2.42
N PRO A 114 -7.47 -18.68 -1.10
CA PRO A 114 -8.62 -19.07 -0.29
C PRO A 114 -9.93 -18.53 -0.86
N GLU A 115 -11.06 -19.18 -0.53
CA GLU A 115 -12.38 -18.67 -0.88
C GLU A 115 -12.59 -17.25 -0.33
N ASN A 116 -13.34 -16.41 -1.03
CA ASN A 116 -13.58 -15.02 -0.65
C ASN A 116 -12.31 -14.16 -0.49
N CYS A 117 -11.17 -14.61 -1.03
CA CYS A 117 -9.93 -13.85 -1.08
C CYS A 117 -9.62 -13.48 -2.53
N PHE A 118 -9.31 -12.21 -2.77
CA PHE A 118 -8.72 -11.79 -4.02
C PHE A 118 -7.50 -10.90 -3.76
N VAL A 119 -6.54 -11.01 -4.67
CA VAL A 119 -5.27 -10.28 -4.61
C VAL A 119 -5.17 -9.40 -5.83
N VAL A 120 -4.95 -8.11 -5.61
CA VAL A 120 -4.50 -7.19 -6.67
C VAL A 120 -3.04 -6.91 -6.38
N TYR A 121 -2.18 -7.45 -7.23
CA TYR A 121 -0.74 -7.21 -7.18
C TYR A 121 -0.33 -6.30 -8.34
N ARG A 122 0.83 -5.64 -8.23
CA ARG A 122 1.28 -4.60 -9.17
C ARG A 122 1.00 -4.85 -10.66
N GLU A 123 1.17 -6.08 -11.17
CA GLU A 123 0.97 -6.37 -12.60
C GLU A 123 -0.53 -6.37 -13.00
N ASN A 124 -1.45 -6.50 -12.05
CA ASN A 124 -2.89 -6.39 -12.29
C ASN A 124 -3.46 -5.00 -11.98
N PHE A 125 -2.64 -4.04 -11.55
CA PHE A 125 -3.13 -2.69 -11.23
C PHE A 125 -3.82 -2.06 -12.43
N LYS A 126 -3.24 -2.25 -13.61
CA LYS A 126 -3.81 -1.80 -14.89
C LYS A 126 -5.21 -2.33 -15.15
N ASP A 127 -5.39 -3.63 -14.99
CA ASP A 127 -6.67 -4.27 -15.27
C ASP A 127 -7.71 -3.94 -14.20
N PHE A 128 -7.30 -3.80 -12.93
CA PHE A 128 -8.20 -3.58 -11.81
C PHE A 128 -8.64 -2.12 -11.66
N TYR A 129 -7.69 -1.19 -11.69
CA TYR A 129 -7.97 0.24 -11.50
C TYR A 129 -8.33 0.94 -12.83
N GLY A 130 -8.04 0.30 -13.97
CA GLY A 130 -8.14 0.92 -15.29
C GLY A 130 -7.03 1.94 -15.52
N HIS A 131 -6.78 2.30 -16.79
CA HIS A 131 -5.60 3.08 -17.19
C HIS A 131 -5.34 4.37 -16.39
N THR A 132 -6.36 5.08 -15.92
CA THR A 132 -6.20 6.36 -15.22
C THR A 132 -5.86 6.21 -13.73
N PHE A 133 -6.38 5.18 -13.07
CA PHE A 133 -6.14 4.94 -11.65
C PHE A 133 -5.06 3.89 -11.43
N SER A 134 -4.81 3.02 -12.41
CA SER A 134 -3.69 2.09 -12.39
C SER A 134 -2.39 2.85 -12.39
N THR A 135 -2.26 3.87 -13.24
CA THR A 135 -1.06 4.68 -13.20
C THR A 135 -0.98 5.39 -11.88
N ARG A 136 -2.05 5.77 -11.16
CA ARG A 136 -1.94 6.35 -9.81
C ARG A 136 -1.57 5.35 -8.71
N ALA A 137 -2.10 4.13 -8.74
CA ALA A 137 -1.76 3.03 -7.83
C ALA A 137 -0.33 2.51 -8.09
N GLU A 138 0.04 2.44 -9.37
CA GLU A 138 1.41 2.29 -9.85
C GLU A 138 2.21 3.55 -9.49
N PHE A 139 1.75 4.80 -9.59
CA PHE A 139 2.52 6.03 -9.32
C PHE A 139 2.81 6.21 -7.83
N THR A 140 1.95 5.69 -6.94
CA THR A 140 2.27 5.52 -5.52
C THR A 140 3.32 4.43 -5.25
N ALA A 141 3.64 3.61 -6.26
CA ALA A 141 4.68 2.58 -6.26
C ALA A 141 5.86 2.83 -7.25
N ASP A 142 5.68 3.69 -8.26
CA ASP A 142 6.42 3.86 -9.52
C ASP A 142 6.02 5.24 -10.10
N ASN A 143 6.38 6.35 -9.45
CA ASN A 143 6.60 7.58 -10.21
C ASN A 143 7.72 7.26 -11.20
N ASP A 144 7.42 7.15 -12.50
CA ASP A 144 8.37 6.64 -13.52
C ASP A 144 9.76 7.29 -13.39
N GLN A 145 9.81 8.55 -12.94
CA GLN A 145 11.03 9.16 -12.43
C GLN A 145 10.75 10.05 -11.22
N LEU A 146 11.44 9.80 -10.10
CA LEU A 146 11.44 10.72 -8.96
C LEU A 146 12.27 11.95 -9.28
N ASP A 147 11.76 13.11 -8.90
CA ASP A 147 12.50 14.35 -9.08
C ASP A 147 13.59 14.49 -8.01
N ALA A 148 14.86 14.45 -8.43
CA ALA A 148 15.98 14.54 -7.51
C ALA A 148 16.07 15.89 -6.78
N ASN A 149 15.41 16.95 -7.24
CA ASN A 149 15.37 18.24 -6.55
C ASN A 149 14.29 18.30 -5.47
N ILE A 150 13.16 17.62 -5.69
CA ILE A 150 11.96 17.79 -4.86
C ILE A 150 11.74 16.58 -3.95
N ALA A 151 12.03 15.37 -4.43
CA ALA A 151 11.70 14.13 -3.74
C ALA A 151 12.26 14.07 -2.31
N GLU A 152 11.49 13.51 -1.40
CA GLU A 152 11.90 13.32 -0.02
C GLU A 152 12.86 12.13 0.15
N GLU A 153 13.58 12.09 1.28
CA GLU A 153 14.57 11.04 1.53
C GLU A 153 13.96 9.62 1.47
N TYR A 154 12.73 9.47 1.96
CA TYR A 154 12.05 8.17 1.92
C TYR A 154 11.63 7.79 0.49
N GLU A 155 11.31 8.76 -0.36
CA GLU A 155 10.94 8.52 -1.75
C GLU A 155 12.16 8.08 -2.55
N LEU A 156 13.29 8.78 -2.44
CA LEU A 156 14.52 8.40 -3.16
C LEU A 156 14.99 6.97 -2.85
N LYS A 157 14.76 6.49 -1.63
CA LYS A 157 15.11 5.13 -1.20
C LYS A 157 14.23 4.03 -1.82
N THR A 158 13.09 4.37 -2.42
CA THR A 158 12.28 3.37 -3.13
C THR A 158 12.92 2.95 -4.45
N ILE A 159 13.84 3.76 -5.00
CA ILE A 159 14.56 3.42 -6.23
C ILE A 159 15.62 2.37 -5.92
N ARG A 160 15.50 1.21 -6.57
CA ARG A 160 16.44 0.09 -6.43
C ARG A 160 17.88 0.55 -6.70
N GLY A 161 18.74 0.40 -5.71
CA GLY A 161 20.16 0.78 -5.77
C GLY A 161 20.49 2.16 -5.21
N ILE A 162 19.48 2.98 -4.90
CA ILE A 162 19.66 4.22 -4.13
C ILE A 162 19.56 3.89 -2.65
N GLY A 163 20.72 3.65 -2.04
CA GLY A 163 20.83 3.43 -0.60
C GLY A 163 20.91 4.74 0.21
N LYS A 164 21.05 4.60 1.53
CA LYS A 164 21.18 5.72 2.49
C LYS A 164 22.24 6.76 2.07
N LYS A 165 23.42 6.28 1.65
CA LYS A 165 24.54 7.15 1.26
C LYS A 165 24.20 8.01 0.05
N ILE A 166 23.75 7.39 -1.04
CA ILE A 166 23.38 8.10 -2.28
C ILE A 166 22.23 9.07 -2.00
N THR A 167 21.26 8.67 -1.18
CA THR A 167 20.14 9.56 -0.80
C THR A 167 20.63 10.82 -0.06
N PHE A 168 21.55 10.64 0.88
CA PHE A 168 22.16 11.75 1.62
C PHE A 168 22.93 12.69 0.69
N ASP A 169 23.72 12.13 -0.23
CA ASP A 169 24.48 12.90 -1.21
C ASP A 169 23.53 13.69 -2.15
N ILE A 170 22.43 13.08 -2.61
CA ILE A 170 21.40 13.78 -3.41
C ILE A 170 20.80 14.94 -2.63
N LYS A 171 20.47 14.78 -1.34
CA LYS A 171 19.87 15.87 -0.55
C LYS A 171 20.82 17.05 -0.34
N ASN A 172 22.11 16.81 -0.15
CA ASN A 172 23.08 17.86 0.14
C ASN A 172 23.54 18.64 -1.10
N GLU A 173 23.55 18.00 -2.27
CA GLU A 173 24.07 18.58 -3.51
C GLU A 173 23.00 19.32 -4.35
N ARG A 174 21.73 19.30 -3.89
CA ARG A 174 20.62 20.07 -4.48
C ARG A 174 20.90 21.58 -4.44
N PRO A 175 20.37 22.36 -5.42
CA PRO A 175 19.62 21.90 -6.57
C PRO A 175 20.53 21.43 -7.72
N PHE A 176 19.97 20.57 -8.57
CA PHE A 176 20.55 20.12 -9.83
C PHE A 176 19.88 20.83 -11.00
N GLU A 177 20.67 21.16 -12.02
CA GLU A 177 20.16 21.80 -13.25
C GLU A 177 19.49 20.80 -14.20
N ASP A 178 20.09 19.61 -14.33
CA ASP A 178 19.63 18.49 -15.15
C ASP A 178 20.17 17.15 -14.59
N GLU A 179 19.83 16.04 -15.23
CA GLU A 179 20.28 14.71 -14.81
C GLU A 179 21.81 14.53 -14.91
N ASN A 180 22.47 15.22 -15.85
CA ASN A 180 23.93 15.12 -15.98
C ASN A 180 24.62 15.81 -14.79
N ASP A 181 24.13 16.98 -14.37
CA ASP A 181 24.62 17.68 -13.17
C ASP A 181 24.47 16.79 -11.92
N LEU A 182 23.31 16.13 -11.77
CA LEU A 182 23.08 15.13 -10.72
C LEU A 182 24.13 14.01 -10.76
N TYR A 183 24.36 13.39 -11.91
CA TYR A 183 25.29 12.26 -12.02
C TYR A 183 26.77 12.66 -11.84
N ASN A 184 27.09 13.95 -12.05
CA ASN A 184 28.42 14.49 -11.83
C ASN A 184 28.68 14.80 -10.35
N LYS A 185 27.72 15.41 -9.66
CA LYS A 185 27.82 15.75 -8.22
C LYS A 185 27.68 14.52 -7.33
N VAL A 186 26.74 13.63 -7.64
CA VAL A 186 26.48 12.41 -6.85
C VAL A 186 27.06 11.18 -7.54
N LYS A 187 28.20 10.71 -7.04
CA LYS A 187 28.89 9.54 -7.60
C LYS A 187 28.18 8.23 -7.24
N ASN A 188 28.34 7.22 -8.11
CA ASN A 188 27.89 5.84 -7.92
C ASN A 188 26.36 5.61 -7.97
N ILE A 189 25.58 6.51 -8.57
CA ILE A 189 24.18 6.21 -8.91
C ILE A 189 24.16 5.08 -9.95
N PRO A 190 23.59 3.89 -9.64
CA PRO A 190 23.56 2.75 -10.55
C PRO A 190 22.79 3.06 -11.84
N MET A 191 23.23 2.50 -12.97
CA MET A 191 22.59 2.74 -14.27
C MET A 191 21.10 2.38 -14.29
N GLU A 192 20.70 1.31 -13.59
CA GLU A 192 19.28 0.94 -13.47
C GLU A 192 18.47 1.95 -12.67
N ALA A 193 19.07 2.62 -11.67
CA ALA A 193 18.39 3.64 -10.88
C ALA A 193 18.18 4.94 -11.68
N ARG A 194 19.06 5.24 -12.65
CA ARG A 194 18.98 6.45 -13.47
C ARG A 194 17.71 6.51 -14.31
N LYS A 195 17.18 5.37 -14.72
CA LYS A 195 15.91 5.28 -15.45
C LYS A 195 14.73 5.80 -14.63
N ASN A 196 14.87 5.81 -13.30
CA ASN A 196 13.82 6.13 -12.34
C ASN A 196 14.07 7.46 -11.60
N ILE A 197 15.00 8.30 -12.08
CA ILE A 197 15.26 9.65 -11.55
C ILE A 197 15.19 10.65 -12.69
N LYS A 198 14.61 11.81 -12.43
CA LYS A 198 14.64 13.00 -13.28
C LYS A 198 15.07 14.22 -12.48
N VAL A 199 15.39 15.29 -13.19
CA VAL A 199 15.65 16.60 -12.58
C VAL A 199 14.73 17.62 -13.22
N THR A 200 13.81 18.21 -12.45
CA THR A 200 13.11 19.41 -12.90
C THR A 200 13.91 20.62 -12.41
N LYS A 201 14.36 21.43 -13.37
CA LYS A 201 15.02 22.70 -13.07
C LYS A 201 14.10 23.58 -12.22
N ILE A 202 14.57 23.98 -11.04
CA ILE A 202 13.87 24.92 -10.18
C ILE A 202 14.23 26.33 -10.66
N ASN A 203 13.28 27.02 -11.30
CA ASN A 203 13.42 28.44 -11.56
C ASN A 203 13.14 29.19 -10.26
N CYS A 204 14.19 29.72 -9.63
CA CYS A 204 14.04 30.68 -8.55
C CYS A 204 13.51 31.99 -9.13
N ASN A 205 12.26 32.36 -8.78
CA ASN A 205 11.80 33.75 -8.84
C ASN A 205 12.27 34.49 -7.59
#